data_AF-A0A925PR84-F1
#
_entry.id   AF-A0A925PR84-F1
#
_cell.length_a   1.000
_cell.length_b   1.000
_cell.length_c   1.000
_cell.angle_alpha   90.00
_cell.angle_beta   90.00
_cell.angle_gamma   90.00
#
_symmetry.space_group_name_H-M   'P 1'
#
loop_
_entity.id
_entity.type
_entity.pdbx_description
1 polymer ?
#
loop_
_entity_poly.entity_id
_entity_poly.type
_entity_poly.pdbx_seq_one_letter_code
_entity_poly.pdbx_strand_id
1 'polypeptide(L)'
;MKDGYVKSSPHLFRLISRSMWLLIVALLVLAAYIPAPLQTAADPAVTPNPAKSAWFLLWTQELVSYSRWMMYPMIALGLVFLFLPWLPGQVRSHHARWFPPGQQAVSLLALIAFIAILALTVVAMVFRGTNWSLGF
;
A
#
# COMPACT_ATOMS: atom_id res chain seq x y z
N MET A 1 9.33 38.06 -0.52
CA MET A 1 9.33 36.58 -0.60
C MET A 1 10.61 36.14 0.09
N LYS A 2 10.53 35.51 1.27
CA LYS A 2 11.72 34.96 1.93
C LYS A 2 11.91 33.53 1.43
N ASP A 3 13.14 33.18 1.07
CA ASP A 3 13.64 31.81 0.89
C ASP A 3 13.18 30.99 -0.33
N GLY A 4 13.16 31.58 -1.54
CA GLY A 4 13.01 30.79 -2.79
C GLY A 4 11.67 30.06 -2.99
N TYR A 5 10.69 30.27 -2.10
CA TYR A 5 9.36 29.67 -2.19
C TYR A 5 8.44 30.43 -3.16
N VAL A 6 7.67 29.67 -3.92
CA VAL A 6 6.62 30.18 -4.82
C VAL A 6 5.25 30.06 -4.14
N LYS A 7 4.35 31.03 -4.37
CA LYS A 7 2.98 30.97 -3.84
C LYS A 7 2.26 29.70 -4.32
N SER A 8 1.61 28.99 -3.40
CA SER A 8 0.83 27.78 -3.69
C SER A 8 -0.28 28.03 -4.71
N SER A 9 -0.94 29.19 -4.63
CA SER A 9 -1.83 29.67 -5.68
C SER A 9 -1.08 30.64 -6.62
N PRO A 10 -1.12 30.45 -7.94
CA PRO A 10 -1.86 29.41 -8.67
C PRO A 10 -1.06 28.12 -8.93
N HIS A 11 0.25 28.09 -8.66
CA HIS A 11 1.17 27.07 -9.19
C HIS A 11 0.85 25.64 -8.73
N LEU A 12 0.79 25.41 -7.41
CA LEU A 12 0.53 24.10 -6.84
C LEU A 12 -0.93 23.68 -7.06
N PHE A 13 -1.89 24.57 -6.81
CA PHE A 13 -3.31 24.24 -6.95
C PHE A 13 -3.68 23.88 -8.38
N ARG A 14 -3.14 24.58 -9.38
CA ARG A 14 -3.40 24.25 -10.79
C ARG A 14 -2.86 22.87 -11.15
N LEU A 15 -1.69 22.49 -10.63
CA LEU A 15 -1.13 21.16 -10.84
C LEU A 15 -1.99 20.08 -10.18
N ILE A 16 -2.35 20.26 -8.90
CA ILE A 16 -3.20 19.32 -8.16
C ILE A 16 -4.56 19.14 -8.84
N SER A 17 -5.23 20.23 -9.22
CA SER A 17 -6.53 20.15 -9.89
C SER A 17 -6.44 19.42 -11.23
N ARG A 18 -5.39 19.66 -12.03
CA ARG A 18 -5.17 18.93 -13.29
C ARG A 18 -4.96 17.43 -13.04
N SER A 19 -4.09 17.08 -12.09
CA SER A 19 -3.85 15.67 -11.73
C SER A 19 -5.12 14.98 -11.21
N MET A 20 -5.92 15.69 -10.41
CA MET A 20 -7.21 15.20 -9.90
C MET A 20 -8.17 14.90 -11.05
N TRP A 21 -8.37 15.85 -11.97
CA TRP A 21 -9.26 15.64 -13.11
C TRP A 21 -8.78 14.51 -14.03
N LEU A 22 -7.48 14.42 -14.28
CA LEU A 22 -6.90 13.31 -15.04
C LEU A 22 -7.15 11.96 -14.37
N LEU A 23 -6.97 11.87 -13.05
CA LEU A 23 -7.24 10.65 -12.30
C LEU A 23 -8.72 10.27 -12.33
N ILE A 24 -9.62 11.23 -12.14
CA ILE A 24 -11.08 11.00 -12.21
C ILE A 24 -11.46 10.46 -13.58
N VAL A 25 -11.02 11.13 -14.66
CA VAL A 25 -11.31 10.69 -16.03
C VAL A 25 -10.74 9.29 -16.27
N ALA A 26 -9.51 9.02 -15.85
CA ALA A 26 -8.91 7.69 -15.98
C ALA A 26 -9.72 6.61 -15.25
N LEU A 27 -10.18 6.88 -14.02
CA LEU A 27 -11.00 5.94 -13.25
C LEU A 27 -12.38 5.72 -13.87
N LEU A 28 -13.02 6.78 -14.40
CA LEU A 28 -14.32 6.67 -15.09
C LEU A 28 -14.20 5.87 -16.39
N VAL A 29 -13.15 6.10 -17.17
CA VAL A 29 -12.85 5.31 -18.37
C VAL A 29 -12.61 3.85 -17.98
N LEU A 30 -11.80 3.60 -16.95
CA LEU A 30 -11.55 2.24 -16.46
C LEU A 30 -12.84 1.54 -16.04
N ALA A 31 -13.71 2.21 -15.30
CA ALA A 31 -14.98 1.67 -14.85
C ALA A 31 -15.98 1.40 -16.00
N ALA A 32 -15.89 2.18 -17.08
CA ALA A 32 -16.74 1.98 -18.26
C ALA A 32 -16.32 0.75 -19.09
N TYR A 33 -15.03 0.42 -19.13
CA TYR A 33 -14.49 -0.66 -19.97
C TYR A 33 -14.08 -1.93 -19.21
N ILE A 34 -13.77 -1.83 -17.92
CA ILE A 34 -13.36 -2.97 -17.09
C ILE A 34 -14.50 -3.32 -16.14
N PRO A 35 -15.18 -4.46 -16.35
CA PRO A 35 -16.24 -4.90 -15.44
C PRO A 35 -15.66 -5.18 -14.06
N ALA A 36 -16.44 -4.85 -13.03
CA ALA A 36 -16.07 -5.17 -11.66
C ALA A 36 -15.97 -6.70 -11.49
N PRO A 37 -14.91 -7.21 -10.84
CA PRO A 37 -14.72 -8.65 -10.60
C PRO A 37 -15.60 -9.13 -9.45
N LEU A 38 -16.92 -9.00 -9.59
CA LEU A 38 -17.90 -9.41 -8.59
C LEU A 38 -18.19 -10.90 -8.70
N GLN A 39 -18.31 -11.56 -7.55
CA GLN A 39 -18.77 -12.94 -7.46
C GLN A 39 -20.31 -12.99 -7.44
N THR A 40 -20.88 -14.20 -7.40
CA THR A 40 -22.31 -14.41 -7.16
C THR A 40 -22.74 -13.81 -5.82
N ALA A 41 -24.05 -13.62 -5.65
CA ALA A 41 -24.60 -13.19 -4.37
C ALA A 41 -24.13 -14.10 -3.23
N ALA A 42 -23.81 -13.51 -2.08
CA ALA A 42 -23.29 -14.23 -0.94
C ALA A 42 -24.34 -15.22 -0.39
N ASP A 43 -23.93 -16.48 -0.22
CA ASP A 43 -24.72 -17.53 0.41
C ASP A 43 -24.08 -17.91 1.75
N PRO A 44 -24.76 -17.75 2.90
CA PRO A 44 -24.25 -18.17 4.20
C PRO A 44 -23.93 -19.68 4.31
N ALA A 45 -24.55 -20.52 3.47
CA ALA A 45 -24.31 -21.96 3.45
C ALA A 45 -23.02 -22.36 2.70
N VAL A 46 -22.44 -21.47 1.89
CA VAL A 46 -21.30 -21.77 1.01
C VAL A 46 -20.19 -20.74 1.17
N THR A 47 -19.05 -21.17 1.71
CA THR A 47 -17.86 -20.32 1.83
C THR A 47 -16.98 -20.48 0.58
N PRO A 48 -16.59 -19.39 -0.12
CA PRO A 48 -15.69 -19.48 -1.26
C PRO A 48 -14.30 -19.97 -0.84
N ASN A 49 -13.69 -20.82 -1.67
CA ASN A 49 -12.38 -21.40 -1.41
C ASN A 49 -11.46 -21.30 -2.65
N PRO A 50 -10.40 -20.47 -2.63
CA PRO A 50 -9.97 -19.62 -1.52
C PRO A 50 -10.76 -18.30 -1.44
N ALA A 51 -11.16 -17.91 -0.22
CA ALA A 51 -11.69 -16.57 0.02
C ALA A 51 -10.53 -15.55 0.02
N LYS A 52 -10.42 -14.72 -1.01
CA LYS A 52 -9.42 -13.64 -1.10
C LYS A 52 -9.99 -12.31 -0.60
N SER A 53 -9.18 -11.57 0.15
CA SER A 53 -9.48 -10.22 0.62
C SER A 53 -9.31 -9.18 -0.49
N ALA A 54 -9.66 -7.92 -0.19
CA ALA A 54 -9.41 -6.81 -1.10
C ALA A 54 -7.92 -6.71 -1.47
N TRP A 55 -7.61 -6.29 -2.71
CA TRP A 55 -6.26 -6.34 -3.28
C TRP A 55 -5.18 -5.66 -2.42
N PHE A 56 -5.51 -4.56 -1.74
CA PHE A 56 -4.59 -3.82 -0.86
C PHE A 56 -4.39 -4.47 0.52
N LEU A 57 -5.19 -5.50 0.86
CA LEU A 57 -5.07 -6.31 2.09
C LEU A 57 -4.54 -7.72 1.82
N LEU A 58 -4.31 -8.09 0.56
CA LEU A 58 -3.86 -9.44 0.22
C LEU A 58 -2.55 -9.83 0.90
N TRP A 59 -1.61 -8.89 1.05
CA TRP A 59 -0.35 -9.16 1.74
C TRP A 59 -0.54 -9.49 3.23
N THR A 60 -1.51 -8.87 3.91
CA THR A 60 -1.77 -9.15 5.33
C THR A 60 -2.41 -10.52 5.47
N GLN A 61 -3.34 -10.84 4.57
CA GLN A 61 -3.99 -12.14 4.52
C GLN A 61 -2.98 -13.26 4.24
N GLU A 62 -2.09 -13.07 3.28
CA GLU A 62 -1.01 -14.00 2.95
C GLU A 62 -0.12 -14.25 4.16
N LEU A 63 0.27 -13.18 4.85
CA LEU A 63 1.12 -13.25 6.03
C LEU A 63 0.46 -14.07 7.16
N VAL A 64 -0.82 -13.83 7.44
CA VAL A 64 -1.59 -14.53 8.48
C VAL A 64 -1.95 -15.97 8.08
N SER A 65 -1.96 -16.30 6.78
CA SER A 65 -2.23 -17.66 6.30
C SER A 65 -1.21 -18.69 6.81
N TYR A 66 0.04 -18.27 7.04
CA TYR A 66 1.09 -19.13 7.59
C TYR A 66 0.92 -19.39 9.09
N SER A 67 0.50 -18.36 9.84
CA SER A 67 0.28 -18.44 11.28
C SER A 67 -0.44 -17.20 11.79
N ARG A 68 -1.35 -17.38 12.75
CA ARG A 68 -2.02 -16.26 13.45
C ARG A 68 -1.01 -15.32 14.12
N TRP A 69 0.14 -15.84 14.55
CA TRP A 69 1.20 -15.06 15.19
C TRP A 69 1.88 -14.07 14.25
N MET A 70 1.74 -14.26 12.93
CA MET A 70 2.33 -13.38 11.93
C MET A 70 1.66 -11.99 11.88
N MET A 71 0.59 -11.77 12.63
CA MET A 71 0.03 -10.44 12.87
C MET A 71 0.99 -9.54 13.67
N TYR A 72 1.82 -10.09 14.56
CA TYR A 72 2.74 -9.31 15.39
C TYR A 72 3.80 -8.54 14.61
N PRO A 73 4.57 -9.12 13.66
CA PRO A 73 5.53 -8.35 12.88
C PRO A 73 4.84 -7.26 12.04
N MET A 74 3.62 -7.49 11.57
CA MET A 74 2.82 -6.47 10.86
C MET A 74 2.47 -5.29 11.79
N ILE A 75 1.96 -5.58 12.99
CA ILE A 75 1.65 -4.53 13.99
C ILE A 75 2.93 -3.80 14.38
N ALA A 76 4.02 -4.52 14.66
CA ALA A 76 5.31 -3.94 15.03
C ALA A 76 5.82 -2.99 13.95
N LEU A 77 5.77 -3.39 12.68
CA LEU A 77 6.15 -2.55 11.54
C LEU A 77 5.27 -1.29 11.46
N GLY A 78 3.95 -1.45 11.63
CA GLY A 78 3.01 -0.33 11.69
C GLY A 78 3.33 0.65 12.82
N LEU A 79 3.64 0.15 14.02
CA LEU A 79 4.02 0.96 15.17
C LEU A 79 5.36 1.68 14.93
N VAL A 80 6.34 1.01 14.30
CA VAL A 80 7.62 1.64 13.92
C VAL A 80 7.39 2.82 12.99
N PHE A 81 6.54 2.68 11.96
CA PHE A 81 6.23 3.79 11.05
C PHE A 81 5.37 4.88 11.70
N LEU A 82 4.43 4.50 12.57
CA LEU A 82 3.59 5.44 13.31
C LEU A 82 4.42 6.31 14.25
N PHE A 83 5.34 5.71 15.00
CA PHE A 83 6.19 6.40 15.97
C PHE A 83 7.51 6.90 15.38
N LEU A 84 7.73 6.71 14.08
CA LEU A 84 8.96 7.10 13.39
C LEU A 84 9.43 8.52 13.71
N PRO A 85 8.57 9.57 13.75
CA PRO A 85 9.02 10.93 14.09
C PRO A 85 9.58 11.10 15.50
N TRP A 86 9.24 10.22 16.43
CA TRP A 86 9.65 10.26 17.84
C TRP A 86 10.79 9.30 18.18
N LEU A 87 11.20 8.45 17.24
CA LEU A 87 12.32 7.55 17.47
C LEU A 87 13.64 8.33 17.61
N PRO A 88 14.57 7.88 18.48
CA PRO A 88 15.87 8.52 18.62
C PRO A 88 16.70 8.37 17.34
N GLY A 89 17.55 9.36 17.05
CA GLY A 89 18.46 9.33 15.89
C GLY A 89 17.85 9.81 14.56
N GLN A 90 16.62 10.31 14.55
CA GLN A 90 16.01 10.85 13.33
C GLN A 90 16.55 12.25 13.00
N VAL A 91 17.23 12.36 11.86
CA VAL A 91 17.67 13.66 11.32
C VAL A 91 16.45 14.38 10.74
N ARG A 92 16.10 15.55 11.28
CA ARG A 92 14.99 16.35 10.73
C ARG A 92 15.37 16.89 9.35
N SER A 93 14.65 16.42 8.33
CA SER A 93 14.78 16.96 6.97
C SER A 93 13.91 18.21 6.84
N HIS A 94 14.50 19.35 6.53
CA HIS A 94 13.77 20.61 6.28
C HIS A 94 12.94 20.58 4.98
N HIS A 95 13.24 19.63 4.08
CA HIS A 95 12.55 19.45 2.82
C HIS A 95 12.23 17.96 2.61
N ALA A 96 11.06 17.67 2.04
CA ALA A 96 10.74 16.33 1.58
C ALA A 96 11.70 15.93 0.46
N ARG A 97 12.56 14.94 0.72
CA ARG A 97 13.49 14.36 -0.24
C ARG A 97 13.36 12.85 -0.17
N TRP A 98 13.38 12.19 -1.33
CA TRP A 98 13.51 10.75 -1.40
C TRP A 98 14.94 10.37 -1.00
N PHE A 99 15.07 9.35 -0.16
CA PHE A 99 16.37 8.83 0.31
C PHE A 99 17.31 9.92 0.86
N PRO A 100 16.89 10.69 1.88
CA PRO A 100 17.71 11.78 2.38
C PRO A 100 18.98 11.23 3.07
N PRO A 101 20.12 11.92 2.91
CA PRO A 101 21.33 11.58 3.66
C PRO A 101 21.04 11.70 5.16
N GLY A 102 21.44 10.70 5.94
CA GLY A 102 21.16 10.64 7.39
C GLY A 102 19.89 9.87 7.78
N GLN A 103 19.04 9.43 6.84
CA GLN A 103 17.91 8.51 7.12
C GLN A 103 17.96 7.24 6.24
N GLN A 104 19.17 6.77 5.92
CA GLN A 104 19.35 5.60 5.06
C GLN A 104 18.73 4.33 5.64
N ALA A 105 18.84 4.12 6.96
CA ALA A 105 18.23 2.97 7.64
C ALA A 105 16.70 2.97 7.52
N VAL A 106 16.06 4.13 7.70
CA VAL A 106 14.61 4.29 7.53
C VAL A 106 14.19 4.08 6.07
N SER A 107 14.96 4.63 5.14
CA SER A 107 14.69 4.50 3.71
C SER A 107 14.83 3.04 3.24
N LEU A 108 15.85 2.34 3.75
CA LEU A 108 16.05 0.93 3.48
C LEU A 108 14.94 0.08 4.10
N LEU A 109 14.54 0.36 5.35
CA LEU A 109 13.42 -0.30 6.00
C LEU A 109 12.11 -0.10 5.22
N ALA A 110 11.82 1.12 4.80
CA ALA A 110 10.65 1.45 3.98
C ALA A 110 10.67 0.74 2.63
N LEU A 111 11.84 0.65 1.99
CA LEU A 111 12.00 -0.06 0.72
C LEU A 111 11.82 -1.57 0.89
N ILE A 112 12.41 -2.17 1.93
CA ILE A 112 12.25 -3.59 2.25
C ILE A 112 10.78 -3.90 2.55
N ALA A 113 10.12 -3.06 3.37
CA ALA A 113 8.70 -3.20 3.69
C ALA A 113 7.84 -3.12 2.42
N PHE A 114 8.10 -2.14 1.55
CA PHE A 114 7.40 -1.98 0.29
C PHE A 114 7.56 -3.20 -0.63
N ILE A 115 8.79 -3.67 -0.83
CA ILE A 115 9.07 -4.86 -1.65
C ILE A 115 8.41 -6.11 -1.04
N ALA A 116 8.46 -6.28 0.28
CA ALA A 116 7.83 -7.40 0.97
C ALA A 116 6.30 -7.39 0.79
N ILE A 117 5.65 -6.23 0.97
CA ILE A 117 4.21 -6.05 0.76
C ILE A 117 3.83 -6.40 -0.68
N LEU A 118 4.60 -5.92 -1.66
CA LEU A 118 4.36 -6.24 -3.07
C LEU A 118 4.52 -7.74 -3.33
N ALA A 119 5.62 -8.35 -2.86
CA ALA A 119 5.87 -9.77 -3.05
C ALA A 119 4.75 -10.63 -2.45
N LEU A 120 4.35 -10.37 -1.20
CA LEU A 120 3.25 -11.07 -0.54
C LEU A 120 1.91 -10.85 -1.26
N THR A 121 1.65 -9.65 -1.77
CA THR A 121 0.44 -9.36 -2.58
C THR A 121 0.41 -10.21 -3.84
N VAL A 122 1.53 -10.30 -4.56
CA VAL A 122 1.65 -11.11 -5.78
C VAL A 122 1.51 -12.60 -5.48
N VAL A 123 2.13 -13.10 -4.40
CA VAL A 123 1.98 -14.49 -3.94
C VAL A 123 0.52 -14.82 -3.66
N ALA A 124 -0.17 -13.98 -2.89
CA ALA A 124 -1.58 -14.15 -2.56
C ALA A 124 -2.48 -14.12 -3.81
N MET A 125 -2.19 -13.20 -4.73
CA MET A 125 -3.02 -12.94 -5.90
C MET A 125 -2.90 -14.07 -6.92
N VAL A 126 -1.67 -14.52 -7.21
CA VAL A 126 -1.37 -15.39 -8.37
C VAL A 126 -1.18 -16.86 -7.96
N PHE A 127 -0.48 -17.13 -6.85
CA PHE A 127 0.02 -18.48 -6.54
C PHE A 127 -0.84 -19.27 -5.56
N ARG A 128 -1.82 -18.63 -4.89
CA ARG A 128 -2.71 -19.30 -3.93
C ARG A 128 -3.91 -19.96 -4.62
N GLY A 129 -3.98 -21.28 -4.49
CA GLY A 129 -5.04 -22.16 -4.96
C GLY A 129 -6.01 -22.62 -3.87
N THR A 130 -6.76 -23.70 -4.14
CA THR A 130 -7.75 -24.28 -3.21
C THR A 130 -7.12 -24.64 -1.87
N ASN A 131 -7.84 -24.45 -0.77
CA ASN A 131 -7.35 -24.69 0.59
C ASN A 131 -6.07 -23.92 0.94
N TRP A 132 -5.85 -22.76 0.29
CA TRP A 132 -4.63 -21.97 0.47
C TRP A 132 -3.34 -22.73 0.12
N SER A 133 -3.40 -23.81 -0.66
CA SER A 133 -2.18 -24.47 -1.14
C SER A 133 -1.47 -23.60 -2.18
N LEU A 134 -0.15 -23.77 -2.31
CA LEU A 134 0.58 -23.23 -3.45
C LEU A 134 0.16 -24.02 -4.69
N GLY A 135 -0.48 -23.34 -5.64
CA GLY A 135 -0.76 -23.88 -6.96
C GLY A 135 0.43 -23.59 -7.86
N PHE A 136 0.99 -24.64 -8.46
CA PHE A 136 1.98 -24.55 -9.54
C PHE A 136 1.30 -24.84 -10.86
#